data_AF-A0A7Y5RP78-F1
#
_entry.id   AF-A0A7Y5RP78-F1
#
_cell.length_a   1.000
_cell.length_b   1.000
_cell.length_c   1.000
_cell.angle_alpha   90.00
_cell.angle_beta   90.00
_cell.angle_gamma   90.00
#
_symmetry.space_group_name_H-M   'P 1'
#
loop_
_entity.id
_entity.type
_entity.pdbx_description
1 polymer ?
#
loop_
_entity_poly.entity_id
_entity_poly.type
_entity_poly.pdbx_seq_one_letter_code
_entity_poly.pdbx_strand_id
1 'polypeptide(L)'
;MREQIATSVLDGKRINEEQALWALENLDLPTLGFLANTVRARKPKNGNDVVTYVISRNVNYTNVCITDCDFCSFYRHPKDAEAYSLNKDELREKARELVELGGTEVLLQGGHNPKLPLSYYQEMLSLFKNEFKLHNHAFSPSEIQHFAIFWRMTLPQVLKELKAAGLDSIPGGGAEILTDRVRAIICPKKGGADAWLEPMREAHKLGIRSSATMMFGHVETRAERIEHMRRLRELQDETKGFTAFICWTFQNMDNAMSHVKMVGAHEYLRTQAIARIYLDNFDNVQASWVTQGGKIGQISLTYGCNDMGSLMIEENVVRLAGATFRMNEFEIRRLIREAGYEPRRRNFYYDLLKEPADLDAKLAEEFKRERMKGYKRTGMGRPGEKDPTVEEHATVS
;
A
#
# COMPACT_ATOMS: atom_id res chain seq x y z
N MET A 1 16.94 -25.81 -13.94
CA MET A 1 15.99 -24.82 -13.42
C MET A 1 16.64 -23.46 -13.10
N ARG A 2 17.54 -23.33 -12.11
CA ARG A 2 18.20 -22.04 -11.76
C ARG A 2 18.73 -21.26 -12.96
N GLU A 3 19.62 -21.86 -13.75
CA GLU A 3 20.25 -21.20 -14.90
C GLU A 3 19.23 -20.78 -15.97
N GLN A 4 18.24 -21.63 -16.25
CA GLN A 4 17.17 -21.34 -17.20
C GLN A 4 16.34 -20.12 -16.77
N ILE A 5 16.02 -20.01 -15.48
CA ILE A 5 15.30 -18.87 -14.91
C ILE A 5 16.17 -17.62 -15.00
N ALA A 6 17.42 -17.70 -14.53
CA ALA A 6 18.35 -16.57 -14.58
C ALA A 6 18.52 -16.06 -16.01
N THR A 7 18.80 -16.93 -16.99
CA THR A 7 18.90 -16.57 -18.41
C THR A 7 17.62 -15.94 -18.93
N SER A 8 16.44 -16.51 -18.62
CA SER A 8 15.16 -15.94 -19.06
C SER A 8 14.98 -14.53 -18.51
N VAL A 9 15.22 -14.32 -17.21
CA VAL A 9 15.11 -13.02 -16.57
C VAL A 9 16.14 -12.03 -17.12
N LEU A 10 17.39 -12.46 -17.31
CA LEU A 10 18.46 -11.64 -17.88
C LEU A 10 18.23 -11.32 -19.37
N ASP A 11 17.49 -12.13 -20.10
CA ASP A 11 17.08 -11.82 -21.48
C ASP A 11 15.79 -10.99 -21.56
N GLY A 12 15.11 -10.77 -20.43
CA GLY A 12 13.82 -10.08 -20.38
C GLY A 12 12.65 -10.92 -20.88
N LYS A 13 12.79 -12.25 -20.85
CA LYS A 13 11.74 -13.21 -21.21
C LYS A 13 10.83 -13.47 -20.02
N ARG A 14 9.52 -13.58 -20.30
CA ARG A 14 8.50 -13.95 -19.32
C ARG A 14 8.75 -15.37 -18.80
N ILE A 15 8.71 -15.55 -17.48
CA ILE A 15 8.77 -16.86 -16.83
C ILE A 15 7.37 -17.42 -16.53
N ASN A 16 7.26 -18.74 -16.52
CA ASN A 16 6.01 -19.45 -16.20
C ASN A 16 5.82 -19.67 -14.68
N GLU A 17 4.67 -20.22 -14.28
CA GLU A 17 4.32 -20.45 -12.88
C GLU A 17 5.27 -21.41 -12.17
N GLU A 18 5.65 -22.51 -12.82
CA GLU A 18 6.55 -23.52 -12.26
C GLU A 18 7.93 -22.91 -11.97
N GLN A 19 8.45 -22.12 -12.90
CA GLN A 19 9.69 -21.38 -12.74
C GLN A 19 9.61 -20.37 -11.59
N ALA A 20 8.50 -19.64 -11.48
CA ALA A 20 8.30 -18.64 -10.43
C ALA A 20 8.19 -19.28 -9.05
N LEU A 21 7.44 -20.37 -8.92
CA LEU A 21 7.31 -21.14 -7.69
C LEU A 21 8.65 -21.74 -7.28
N TRP A 22 9.34 -22.39 -8.23
CA TRP A 22 10.65 -22.97 -7.97
C TRP A 22 11.65 -21.90 -7.51
N ALA A 23 11.66 -20.73 -8.16
CA ALA A 23 12.51 -19.62 -7.75
C ALA A 23 12.17 -19.07 -6.36
N LEU A 24 10.88 -18.93 -6.04
CA LEU A 24 10.41 -18.49 -4.74
C LEU A 24 10.83 -19.43 -3.60
N GLU A 25 10.87 -20.74 -3.87
CA GLU A 25 11.20 -21.76 -2.87
C GLU A 25 12.69 -22.07 -2.76
N ASN A 26 13.44 -22.00 -3.86
CA ASN A 26 14.78 -22.59 -3.94
C ASN A 26 15.92 -21.60 -4.18
N LEU A 27 15.65 -20.39 -4.69
CA LEU A 27 16.73 -19.41 -4.88
C LEU A 27 17.12 -18.74 -3.56
N ASP A 28 18.43 -18.53 -3.39
CA ASP A 28 18.94 -17.70 -2.31
C ASP A 28 18.49 -16.24 -2.49
N LEU A 29 18.37 -15.53 -1.37
CA LEU A 29 17.86 -14.16 -1.35
C LEU A 29 18.73 -13.19 -2.18
N PRO A 30 20.07 -13.21 -2.10
CA PRO A 30 20.93 -12.38 -2.96
C PRO A 30 20.71 -12.60 -4.47
N THR A 31 20.62 -13.85 -4.93
CA THR A 31 20.33 -14.16 -6.34
C THR A 31 18.98 -13.58 -6.76
N LEU A 32 17.94 -13.73 -5.93
CA LEU A 32 16.62 -13.16 -6.21
C LEU A 32 16.65 -11.63 -6.29
N GLY A 33 17.34 -10.98 -5.34
CA GLY A 33 17.51 -9.53 -5.34
C GLY A 33 18.20 -9.03 -6.60
N PHE A 34 19.32 -9.67 -6.99
CA PHE A 34 20.03 -9.34 -8.23
C PHE A 34 19.12 -9.43 -9.45
N LEU A 35 18.43 -10.55 -9.65
CA LEU A 35 17.51 -10.75 -10.78
C LEU A 35 16.38 -9.73 -10.78
N ALA A 36 15.74 -9.48 -9.64
CA ALA A 36 14.67 -8.49 -9.52
C ALA A 36 15.16 -7.07 -9.81
N ASN A 37 16.35 -6.69 -9.33
CA ASN A 37 16.95 -5.40 -9.61
C ASN A 37 17.30 -5.23 -11.10
N THR A 38 17.74 -6.30 -11.77
CA THR A 38 17.93 -6.27 -13.23
C THR A 38 16.62 -6.01 -13.98
N VAL A 39 15.51 -6.62 -13.55
CA VAL A 39 14.19 -6.34 -14.15
C VAL A 39 13.74 -4.91 -13.87
N ARG A 40 13.93 -4.41 -12.63
CA ARG A 40 13.66 -3.00 -12.27
C ARG A 40 14.39 -2.04 -13.21
N ALA A 41 15.66 -2.30 -13.50
CA ALA A 41 16.49 -1.42 -14.32
C ALA A 41 16.03 -1.27 -15.78
N ARG A 42 15.13 -2.15 -16.26
CA ARG A 42 14.54 -2.08 -17.59
C ARG A 42 13.22 -1.32 -17.64
N LYS A 43 12.73 -0.81 -16.52
CA LYS A 43 11.44 -0.11 -16.47
C LYS A 43 11.61 1.35 -16.92
N PRO A 44 10.94 1.76 -18.01
CA PRO A 44 11.38 2.94 -18.77
C PRO A 44 10.83 4.28 -18.27
N LYS A 45 9.73 4.32 -17.51
CA LYS A 45 8.95 5.57 -17.36
C LYS A 45 9.74 6.76 -16.78
N ASN A 46 10.53 6.54 -15.74
CA ASN A 46 11.27 7.60 -15.05
C ASN A 46 12.80 7.40 -15.10
N GLY A 47 13.28 6.45 -15.90
CA GLY A 47 14.68 6.05 -15.91
C GLY A 47 15.09 5.18 -14.71
N ASN A 48 16.24 4.52 -14.83
CA ASN A 48 16.73 3.56 -13.85
C ASN A 48 17.17 4.23 -12.53
N ASP A 49 17.64 5.47 -12.60
CA ASP A 49 18.23 6.15 -11.43
C ASP A 49 17.17 6.80 -10.54
N VAL A 50 15.91 6.88 -10.99
CA VAL A 50 14.82 7.51 -10.24
C VAL A 50 14.08 6.49 -9.38
N VAL A 51 13.84 6.84 -8.12
CA VAL A 51 12.87 6.18 -7.26
C VAL A 51 11.82 7.18 -6.84
N THR A 52 10.57 6.79 -7.01
CA THR A 52 9.45 7.69 -6.80
C THR A 52 8.83 7.54 -5.41
N TYR A 53 8.06 8.55 -5.00
CA TYR A 53 7.16 8.49 -3.85
C TYR A 53 6.03 9.50 -4.05
N VAL A 54 4.95 9.38 -3.29
CA VAL A 54 3.81 10.31 -3.33
C VAL A 54 3.54 10.85 -1.92
N ILE A 55 2.98 12.06 -1.85
CA ILE A 55 2.43 12.60 -0.60
C ILE A 55 0.92 12.40 -0.69
N SER A 56 0.42 11.42 0.06
CA SER A 56 -1.01 11.11 0.09
C SER A 56 -1.51 10.96 1.53
N ARG A 57 -2.82 10.90 1.70
CA ARG A 57 -3.43 10.57 2.99
C ARG A 57 -4.43 9.43 2.84
N ASN A 58 -4.39 8.49 3.78
CA ASN A 58 -5.46 7.52 3.93
C ASN A 58 -6.59 8.17 4.72
N VAL A 59 -7.77 8.24 4.11
CA VAL A 59 -8.98 8.73 4.76
C VAL A 59 -9.91 7.54 4.94
N ASN A 60 -9.93 7.03 6.17
CA ASN A 60 -10.90 6.02 6.55
C ASN A 60 -12.24 6.67 6.93
N TYR A 61 -13.06 6.90 5.91
CA TYR A 61 -14.29 7.69 6.02
C TYR A 61 -15.40 6.98 6.82
N THR A 62 -15.31 5.67 7.01
CA THR A 62 -16.18 4.90 7.92
C THR A 62 -15.45 3.63 8.37
N ASN A 63 -15.56 3.26 9.64
CA ASN A 63 -15.13 1.94 10.12
C ASN A 63 -16.28 0.91 10.18
N VAL A 64 -17.51 1.35 9.93
CA VAL A 64 -18.68 0.47 9.92
C VAL A 64 -18.61 -0.53 8.78
N CYS A 65 -18.65 -1.83 9.10
CA CYS A 65 -18.56 -2.91 8.12
C CYS A 65 -19.44 -4.10 8.51
N ILE A 66 -19.85 -4.89 7.52
CA ILE A 66 -20.66 -6.11 7.70
C ILE A 66 -19.97 -7.37 7.14
N THR A 67 -18.70 -7.25 6.79
CA THR A 67 -17.93 -8.25 6.03
C THR A 67 -17.12 -9.18 6.92
N ASP A 68 -16.80 -8.74 8.15
CA ASP A 68 -16.17 -9.54 9.21
C ASP A 68 -14.94 -10.33 8.71
N CYS A 69 -13.95 -9.62 8.16
CA CYS A 69 -12.69 -10.26 7.74
C CYS A 69 -11.84 -10.61 8.96
N ASP A 70 -11.35 -11.84 9.02
CA ASP A 70 -10.66 -12.39 10.20
C ASP A 70 -9.33 -11.69 10.51
N PHE A 71 -8.72 -11.07 9.50
CA PHE A 71 -7.46 -10.32 9.60
C PHE A 71 -7.66 -8.81 9.91
N CYS A 72 -8.89 -8.30 9.92
CA CYS A 72 -9.15 -6.86 9.98
C CYS A 72 -9.41 -6.39 11.41
N SER A 73 -8.48 -5.62 11.98
CA SER A 73 -8.63 -5.01 13.31
C SER A 73 -9.43 -3.68 13.29
N PHE A 74 -9.70 -3.14 12.09
CA PHE A 74 -10.28 -1.81 11.91
C PHE A 74 -11.81 -1.78 11.98
N TYR A 75 -12.49 -2.83 11.52
CA TYR A 75 -13.93 -2.75 11.35
C TYR A 75 -14.70 -2.71 12.67
N ARG A 76 -15.87 -2.09 12.62
CA ARG A 76 -16.87 -2.12 13.70
C ARG A 76 -18.23 -2.46 13.10
N HIS A 77 -19.04 -3.20 13.84
CA HIS A 77 -20.43 -3.44 13.46
C HIS A 77 -21.26 -2.17 13.65
N PRO A 78 -22.39 -2.01 12.95
CA PRO A 78 -23.20 -0.78 12.99
C PRO A 78 -23.74 -0.36 14.38
N LYS A 79 -23.64 -1.21 15.39
CA LYS A 79 -24.11 -0.95 16.76
C LYS A 79 -22.98 -0.82 17.78
N ASP A 80 -21.74 -1.02 17.36
CA ASP A 80 -20.59 -0.89 18.26
C ASP A 80 -20.40 0.57 18.66
N ALA A 81 -19.99 0.83 19.90
CA ALA A 81 -19.82 2.19 20.41
C ALA A 81 -18.73 2.99 19.66
N GLU A 82 -17.76 2.28 19.06
CA GLU A 82 -16.65 2.87 18.31
C GLU A 82 -16.97 3.05 16.81
N ALA A 83 -18.20 2.71 16.38
CA ALA A 83 -18.64 2.86 15.00
C ALA A 83 -18.77 4.34 14.61
N TYR A 84 -18.15 4.74 13.49
CA TYR A 84 -18.20 6.12 12.99
C TYR A 84 -18.31 6.19 11.47
N SER A 85 -18.82 7.33 10.98
CA SER A 85 -18.71 7.77 9.60
C SER A 85 -18.42 9.27 9.59
N LEU A 86 -17.36 9.69 8.90
CA LEU A 86 -16.91 11.08 8.90
C LEU A 86 -17.94 11.97 8.22
N ASN A 87 -18.17 13.14 8.79
CA ASN A 87 -18.99 14.17 8.16
C ASN A 87 -18.17 15.03 7.18
N LYS A 88 -18.85 15.91 6.44
CA LYS A 88 -18.24 16.74 5.41
C LYS A 88 -17.16 17.69 5.95
N ASP A 89 -17.30 18.21 7.17
CA ASP A 89 -16.34 19.14 7.76
C ASP A 89 -15.07 18.43 8.21
N GLU A 90 -15.20 17.21 8.76
CA GLU A 90 -14.05 16.34 9.08
C GLU A 90 -13.28 15.96 7.82
N LEU A 91 -13.98 15.59 6.74
CA LEU A 91 -13.37 15.31 5.45
C LEU A 91 -12.64 16.53 4.88
N ARG A 92 -13.24 17.71 5.01
CA ARG A 92 -12.65 18.98 4.56
C ARG A 92 -11.37 19.32 5.32
N GLU A 93 -11.34 19.12 6.63
CA GLU A 93 -10.15 19.34 7.44
C GLU A 93 -9.00 18.41 7.01
N LYS A 94 -9.30 17.12 6.84
CA LYS A 94 -8.30 16.15 6.36
C LYS A 94 -7.73 16.51 4.99
N ALA A 95 -8.57 17.07 4.10
CA ALA A 95 -8.16 17.56 2.78
C ALA A 95 -7.27 18.81 2.87
N ARG A 96 -7.62 19.77 3.74
CA ARG A 96 -6.80 20.97 4.00
C ARG A 96 -5.40 20.60 4.48
N GLU A 97 -5.32 19.78 5.53
CA GLU A 97 -4.04 19.33 6.10
C GLU A 97 -3.15 18.66 5.04
N LEU A 98 -3.74 17.85 4.15
CA LEU A 98 -3.01 17.20 3.07
C LEU A 98 -2.46 18.21 2.04
N VAL A 99 -3.27 19.16 1.60
CA VAL A 99 -2.86 20.19 0.62
C VAL A 99 -1.76 21.09 1.20
N GLU A 100 -1.86 21.45 2.49
CA GLU A 100 -0.84 22.24 3.19
C GLU A 100 0.52 21.53 3.22
N LEU A 101 0.52 20.19 3.32
CA LEU A 101 1.72 19.36 3.24
C LEU A 101 2.21 19.10 1.80
N GLY A 102 1.54 19.68 0.79
CA GLY A 102 1.88 19.50 -0.62
C GLY A 102 1.42 18.16 -1.21
N GLY A 103 0.42 17.53 -0.58
CA GLY A 103 -0.18 16.30 -1.06
C GLY A 103 -1.03 16.47 -2.33
N THR A 104 -1.10 15.41 -3.12
CA THR A 104 -1.75 15.42 -4.44
C THR A 104 -2.79 14.33 -4.62
N GLU A 105 -2.88 13.39 -3.67
CA GLU A 105 -3.72 12.20 -3.77
C GLU A 105 -4.32 11.85 -2.40
N VAL A 106 -5.57 11.38 -2.41
CA VAL A 106 -6.20 10.75 -1.24
C VAL A 106 -6.51 9.29 -1.51
N LEU A 107 -6.19 8.44 -0.55
CA LEU A 107 -6.63 7.05 -0.52
C LEU A 107 -7.91 6.95 0.33
N LEU A 108 -9.06 6.79 -0.31
CA LEU A 108 -10.35 6.68 0.39
C LEU A 108 -10.71 5.20 0.56
N GLN A 109 -10.73 4.71 1.80
CA GLN A 109 -11.04 3.31 2.12
C GLN A 109 -11.94 3.21 3.35
N GLY A 110 -13.08 2.54 3.22
CA GLY A 110 -14.03 2.39 4.32
C GLY A 110 -14.48 0.95 4.53
N GLY A 111 -15.24 0.75 5.60
CA GLY A 111 -16.03 -0.48 5.77
C GLY A 111 -17.28 -0.50 4.87
N HIS A 112 -17.85 -1.68 4.70
CA HIS A 112 -19.10 -1.90 3.96
C HIS A 112 -20.30 -1.43 4.79
N ASN A 113 -20.54 -0.13 4.82
CA ASN A 113 -21.59 0.49 5.63
C ASN A 113 -22.92 0.55 4.86
N PRO A 114 -23.93 -0.25 5.24
CA PRO A 114 -25.22 -0.32 4.54
C PRO A 114 -26.10 0.93 4.70
N LYS A 115 -25.76 1.83 5.65
CA LYS A 115 -26.55 3.03 5.94
C LYS A 115 -26.12 4.25 5.11
N LEU A 116 -24.95 4.21 4.47
CA LEU A 116 -24.46 5.34 3.68
C LEU A 116 -25.09 5.32 2.27
N PRO A 117 -25.84 6.36 1.88
CA PRO A 117 -26.43 6.44 0.55
C PRO A 117 -25.36 6.78 -0.51
N LEU A 118 -25.65 6.51 -1.78
CA LEU A 118 -24.80 6.91 -2.91
C LEU A 118 -24.36 8.38 -2.85
N SER A 119 -25.26 9.29 -2.46
CA SER A 119 -24.97 10.72 -2.36
C SER A 119 -23.82 11.05 -1.40
N TYR A 120 -23.67 10.31 -0.30
CA TYR A 120 -22.55 10.49 0.64
C TYR A 120 -21.20 10.30 -0.08
N TYR A 121 -21.08 9.24 -0.86
CA TYR A 121 -19.85 8.92 -1.61
C TYR A 121 -19.62 9.91 -2.74
N GLN A 122 -20.68 10.33 -3.45
CA GLN A 122 -20.58 11.32 -4.52
C GLN A 122 -20.14 12.70 -4.00
N GLU A 123 -20.72 13.15 -2.88
CA GLU A 123 -20.36 14.40 -2.24
C GLU A 123 -18.92 14.38 -1.71
N MET A 124 -18.49 13.25 -1.13
CA MET A 124 -17.11 13.07 -0.69
C MET A 124 -16.12 13.16 -1.87
N LEU A 125 -16.33 12.40 -2.95
CA LEU A 125 -15.48 12.46 -4.14
C LEU A 125 -15.41 13.87 -4.72
N SER A 126 -16.57 14.52 -4.86
CA SER A 126 -16.68 15.88 -5.40
C SER A 126 -15.94 16.89 -4.53
N LEU A 127 -16.00 16.77 -3.20
CA LEU A 127 -15.26 17.63 -2.27
C LEU A 127 -13.75 17.55 -2.54
N PHE A 128 -13.17 16.35 -2.52
CA PHE A 128 -11.73 16.19 -2.73
C PHE A 128 -11.30 16.62 -4.14
N LYS A 129 -12.11 16.30 -5.16
CA LYS A 129 -11.80 16.61 -6.57
C LYS A 129 -11.94 18.09 -6.89
N ASN A 130 -13.07 18.70 -6.51
CA ASN A 130 -13.46 20.02 -6.98
C ASN A 130 -13.02 21.13 -6.04
N GLU A 131 -13.16 20.95 -4.72
CA GLU A 131 -12.75 21.95 -3.72
C GLU A 131 -11.21 21.94 -3.53
N PHE A 132 -10.57 20.76 -3.49
CA PHE A 132 -9.14 20.62 -3.16
C PHE A 132 -8.21 20.23 -4.31
N LYS A 133 -8.77 19.88 -5.48
CA LYS A 133 -7.99 19.42 -6.65
C LYS A 133 -7.11 18.20 -6.37
N LEU A 134 -7.54 17.34 -5.45
CA LEU A 134 -6.85 16.10 -5.10
C LEU A 134 -7.28 14.97 -6.04
N HIS A 135 -6.36 14.04 -6.32
CA HIS A 135 -6.65 12.80 -7.03
C HIS A 135 -7.37 11.83 -6.10
N ASN A 136 -8.55 11.36 -6.50
CA ASN A 136 -9.32 10.38 -5.73
C ASN A 136 -8.91 8.95 -6.08
N HIS A 137 -8.03 8.36 -5.28
CA HIS A 137 -7.73 6.93 -5.29
C HIS A 137 -8.66 6.22 -4.30
N ALA A 138 -9.85 5.80 -4.74
CA ALA A 138 -10.94 5.49 -3.83
C ALA A 138 -11.62 4.15 -4.09
N PHE A 139 -12.04 3.53 -2.98
CA PHE A 139 -12.84 2.31 -2.88
C PHE A 139 -12.15 1.05 -3.38
N SER A 140 -12.04 0.04 -2.53
CA SER A 140 -11.64 -1.30 -2.96
C SER A 140 -12.67 -1.90 -3.92
N PRO A 141 -12.28 -2.88 -4.76
CA PRO A 141 -13.23 -3.70 -5.52
C PRO A 141 -14.34 -4.30 -4.65
N SER A 142 -14.04 -4.65 -3.40
CA SER A 142 -15.01 -5.18 -2.46
C SER A 142 -16.09 -4.16 -2.07
N GLU A 143 -15.70 -2.89 -1.87
CA GLU A 143 -16.65 -1.78 -1.65
C GLU A 143 -17.51 -1.54 -2.90
N ILE A 144 -16.91 -1.57 -4.10
CA ILE A 144 -17.64 -1.39 -5.37
C ILE A 144 -18.69 -2.51 -5.58
N GLN A 145 -18.38 -3.74 -5.20
CA GLN A 145 -19.36 -4.82 -5.19
C GLN A 145 -20.46 -4.61 -4.16
N HIS A 146 -20.10 -4.18 -2.95
CA HIS A 146 -21.08 -3.84 -1.92
C HIS A 146 -22.05 -2.76 -2.42
N PHE A 147 -21.54 -1.72 -3.07
CA PHE A 147 -22.33 -0.67 -3.70
C PHE A 147 -23.29 -1.21 -4.77
N ALA A 148 -22.81 -2.08 -5.66
CA ALA A 148 -23.64 -2.70 -6.69
C ALA A 148 -24.84 -3.46 -6.09
N ILE A 149 -24.60 -4.23 -5.02
CA ILE A 149 -25.64 -4.97 -4.31
C ILE A 149 -26.63 -4.03 -3.63
N PHE A 150 -26.15 -3.07 -2.84
CA PHE A 150 -26.98 -2.21 -2.00
C PHE A 150 -27.76 -1.16 -2.79
N TRP A 151 -27.19 -0.64 -3.88
CA TRP A 151 -27.86 0.32 -4.76
C TRP A 151 -28.61 -0.35 -5.91
N ARG A 152 -28.59 -1.69 -5.99
CA ARG A 152 -29.22 -2.49 -7.05
C ARG A 152 -28.79 -2.03 -8.45
N MET A 153 -27.49 -1.78 -8.58
CA MET A 153 -26.82 -1.32 -9.80
C MET A 153 -25.84 -2.38 -10.29
N THR A 154 -25.62 -2.45 -11.60
CA THR A 154 -24.52 -3.22 -12.17
C THR A 154 -23.17 -2.54 -11.86
N LEU A 155 -22.05 -3.29 -11.88
CA LEU A 155 -20.72 -2.71 -11.67
C LEU A 155 -20.43 -1.53 -12.61
N PRO A 156 -20.74 -1.59 -13.93
CA PRO A 156 -20.54 -0.43 -14.81
C PRO A 156 -21.39 0.78 -14.45
N GLN A 157 -22.61 0.59 -13.92
CA GLN A 157 -23.45 1.70 -13.46
C GLN A 157 -22.84 2.38 -12.24
N VAL A 158 -22.45 1.61 -11.21
CA VAL A 158 -21.76 2.14 -10.02
C VAL A 158 -20.51 2.92 -10.42
N LEU A 159 -19.65 2.32 -11.25
CA LEU A 159 -18.41 2.95 -11.69
C LEU A 159 -18.64 4.24 -12.48
N LYS A 160 -19.69 4.32 -13.30
CA LYS A 160 -20.07 5.55 -14.02
C LYS A 160 -20.53 6.65 -13.06
N GLU A 161 -21.36 6.32 -12.08
CA GLU A 161 -21.81 7.27 -11.05
C GLU A 161 -20.63 7.81 -10.23
N LEU A 162 -19.72 6.93 -9.79
CA LEU A 162 -18.53 7.32 -9.04
C LEU A 162 -17.56 8.16 -9.90
N LYS A 163 -17.34 7.77 -11.15
CA LYS A 163 -16.50 8.53 -12.10
C LYS A 163 -17.08 9.92 -12.35
N ALA A 164 -18.40 10.03 -12.55
CA ALA A 164 -19.07 11.31 -12.72
C ALA A 164 -18.93 12.22 -11.49
N ALA A 165 -18.89 11.63 -10.29
CA ALA A 165 -18.68 12.36 -9.04
C ALA A 165 -17.21 12.73 -8.76
N GLY A 166 -16.25 12.23 -9.54
CA GLY A 166 -14.84 12.58 -9.43
C GLY A 166 -13.91 11.45 -8.98
N LEU A 167 -14.31 10.18 -9.09
CA LEU A 167 -13.39 9.03 -8.93
C LEU A 167 -12.33 9.06 -10.05
N ASP A 168 -11.05 9.04 -9.67
CA ASP A 168 -9.93 9.05 -10.61
C ASP A 168 -9.28 7.67 -10.80
N SER A 169 -9.10 6.92 -9.72
CA SER A 169 -8.54 5.56 -9.77
C SER A 169 -8.99 4.69 -8.60
N ILE A 170 -8.77 3.38 -8.71
CA ILE A 170 -9.22 2.39 -7.72
C ILE A 170 -8.00 1.75 -7.01
N PRO A 171 -7.94 1.74 -5.67
CA PRO A 171 -6.90 1.03 -4.93
C PRO A 171 -7.05 -0.47 -5.01
N GLY A 172 -5.91 -1.17 -5.04
CA GLY A 172 -5.89 -2.62 -5.11
C GLY A 172 -6.25 -3.35 -3.82
N GLY A 173 -6.65 -2.65 -2.75
CA GLY A 173 -7.03 -3.24 -1.46
C GLY A 173 -8.18 -4.24 -1.60
N GLY A 174 -8.33 -5.15 -0.62
CA GLY A 174 -9.38 -6.18 -0.62
C GLY A 174 -9.08 -7.42 -1.48
N ALA A 175 -7.92 -7.46 -2.16
CA ALA A 175 -7.46 -8.62 -2.89
C ALA A 175 -7.02 -9.75 -1.94
N GLU A 176 -6.22 -9.38 -0.95
CA GLU A 176 -5.52 -10.28 -0.02
C GLU A 176 -4.73 -11.35 -0.78
N ILE A 177 -5.31 -12.54 -0.93
CA ILE A 177 -4.85 -13.62 -1.81
C ILE A 177 -6.01 -13.98 -2.74
N LEU A 178 -5.78 -13.92 -4.05
CA LEU A 178 -6.82 -14.15 -5.06
C LEU A 178 -6.95 -15.65 -5.36
N THR A 179 -7.18 -16.44 -4.31
CA THR A 179 -7.52 -17.87 -4.43
C THR A 179 -8.75 -18.17 -3.56
N ASP A 180 -9.69 -18.94 -4.09
CA ASP A 180 -10.99 -19.13 -3.42
C ASP A 180 -10.85 -19.84 -2.08
N ARG A 181 -9.89 -20.77 -1.97
CA ARG A 181 -9.57 -21.45 -0.70
C ARG A 181 -9.19 -20.46 0.39
N VAL A 182 -8.25 -19.55 0.10
CA VAL A 182 -7.78 -18.59 1.10
C VAL A 182 -8.88 -17.59 1.45
N ARG A 183 -9.61 -17.09 0.45
CA ARG A 183 -10.72 -16.13 0.67
C ARG A 183 -11.86 -16.73 1.48
N ALA A 184 -12.19 -18.00 1.27
CA ALA A 184 -13.18 -18.72 2.08
C ALA A 184 -12.77 -18.84 3.55
N ILE A 185 -11.46 -18.84 3.84
CA ILE A 185 -10.94 -18.87 5.21
C ILE A 185 -10.96 -17.47 5.82
N ILE A 186 -10.37 -16.48 5.17
CA ILE A 186 -10.03 -15.20 5.83
C ILE A 186 -11.05 -14.08 5.61
N CYS A 187 -11.89 -14.17 4.56
CA CYS A 187 -12.85 -13.13 4.21
C CYS A 187 -14.06 -13.66 3.38
N PRO A 188 -14.79 -14.68 3.87
CA PRO A 188 -15.81 -15.38 3.08
C PRO A 188 -16.90 -14.48 2.52
N LYS A 189 -17.23 -13.38 3.21
CA LYS A 189 -18.26 -12.41 2.77
C LYS A 189 -17.80 -11.47 1.64
N LYS A 190 -16.51 -11.46 1.28
CA LYS A 190 -15.98 -10.71 0.11
C LYS A 190 -16.10 -11.50 -1.20
N GLY A 191 -16.67 -12.71 -1.18
CA GLY A 191 -16.75 -13.59 -2.34
C GLY A 191 -15.39 -14.16 -2.78
N GLY A 192 -15.40 -14.95 -3.86
CA GLY A 192 -14.20 -15.55 -4.45
C GLY A 192 -13.27 -14.53 -5.10
N ALA A 193 -12.21 -15.01 -5.76
CA ALA A 193 -11.21 -14.16 -6.38
C ALA A 193 -11.77 -13.31 -7.54
N ASP A 194 -12.71 -13.85 -8.32
CA ASP A 194 -13.36 -13.12 -9.41
C ASP A 194 -14.20 -11.94 -8.90
N ALA A 195 -14.63 -12.01 -7.64
CA ALA A 195 -15.32 -10.90 -6.99
C ALA A 195 -14.43 -9.65 -6.88
N TRP A 196 -13.10 -9.83 -6.83
CA TRP A 196 -12.16 -8.72 -6.87
C TRP A 196 -11.74 -8.35 -8.30
N LEU A 197 -11.58 -9.35 -9.19
CA LEU A 197 -11.11 -9.13 -10.56
C LEU A 197 -12.14 -8.41 -11.44
N GLU A 198 -13.43 -8.73 -11.30
CA GLU A 198 -14.47 -8.17 -12.18
C GLU A 198 -14.69 -6.65 -12.01
N PRO A 199 -14.76 -6.08 -10.79
CA PRO A 199 -14.82 -4.62 -10.65
C PRO A 199 -13.58 -3.91 -11.23
N MET A 200 -12.39 -4.50 -11.09
CA MET A 200 -11.17 -3.97 -11.71
C MET A 200 -11.25 -4.02 -13.23
N ARG A 201 -11.68 -5.14 -13.81
CA ARG A 201 -11.89 -5.32 -15.25
C ARG A 201 -12.85 -4.29 -15.82
N GLU A 202 -14.01 -4.11 -15.20
CA GLU A 202 -15.01 -3.12 -15.64
C GLU A 202 -14.51 -1.68 -15.49
N ALA A 203 -13.79 -1.37 -14.42
CA ALA A 203 -13.17 -0.06 -14.25
C ALA A 203 -12.16 0.25 -15.36
N HIS A 204 -11.31 -0.72 -15.69
CA HIS A 204 -10.31 -0.58 -16.75
C HIS A 204 -10.97 -0.36 -18.13
N LYS A 205 -12.07 -1.06 -18.43
CA LYS A 205 -12.87 -0.83 -19.66
C LYS A 205 -13.44 0.60 -19.74
N LEU A 206 -13.71 1.22 -18.59
CA LEU A 206 -14.16 2.61 -18.49
C LEU A 206 -13.00 3.62 -18.45
N GLY A 207 -11.76 3.16 -18.63
CA GLY A 207 -10.55 4.00 -18.59
C GLY A 207 -10.16 4.46 -17.19
N ILE A 208 -10.77 3.90 -16.14
CA ILE A 208 -10.35 4.14 -14.75
C ILE A 208 -9.16 3.23 -14.48
N ARG A 209 -8.04 3.79 -14.04
CA ARG A 209 -6.82 3.02 -13.73
C ARG A 209 -6.87 2.51 -12.30
N SER A 210 -6.04 1.53 -11.96
CA SER A 210 -5.99 0.99 -10.60
C SER A 210 -4.59 0.57 -10.16
N SER A 211 -4.44 0.25 -8.87
CA SER A 211 -3.30 -0.50 -8.34
C SER A 211 -3.74 -1.93 -8.01
N ALA A 212 -2.78 -2.85 -7.84
CA ALA A 212 -3.04 -4.22 -7.39
C ALA A 212 -2.26 -4.51 -6.11
N THR A 213 -2.84 -5.28 -5.20
CA THR A 213 -2.19 -5.57 -3.92
C THR A 213 -2.21 -7.04 -3.53
N MET A 214 -1.26 -7.44 -2.68
CA MET A 214 -1.21 -8.78 -2.09
C MET A 214 -0.78 -8.72 -0.62
N MET A 215 -1.69 -9.05 0.29
CA MET A 215 -1.36 -9.31 1.69
C MET A 215 -1.04 -10.81 1.85
N PHE A 216 0.17 -11.14 2.31
CA PHE A 216 0.64 -12.52 2.42
C PHE A 216 1.32 -12.82 3.76
N GLY A 217 1.70 -14.06 3.97
CA GLY A 217 2.35 -14.53 5.19
C GLY A 217 1.34 -14.95 6.27
N HIS A 218 0.20 -15.49 5.85
CA HIS A 218 -0.85 -16.00 6.72
C HIS A 218 -1.20 -17.46 6.37
N VAL A 219 -2.42 -17.75 5.90
CA VAL A 219 -2.90 -19.13 5.65
C VAL A 219 -2.61 -19.64 4.24
N GLU A 220 -2.06 -18.79 3.37
CA GLU A 220 -1.76 -19.14 1.99
C GLU A 220 -0.45 -19.92 1.83
N THR A 221 -0.39 -20.74 0.80
CA THR A 221 0.83 -21.38 0.32
C THR A 221 1.60 -20.46 -0.63
N ARG A 222 2.89 -20.74 -0.85
CA ARG A 222 3.69 -20.02 -1.86
C ARG A 222 3.14 -20.19 -3.28
N ALA A 223 2.59 -21.36 -3.61
CA ALA A 223 1.90 -21.60 -4.86
C ALA A 223 0.69 -20.66 -5.05
N GLU A 224 -0.09 -20.40 -4.01
CA GLU A 224 -1.22 -19.47 -4.08
C GLU A 224 -0.80 -18.01 -4.19
N ARG A 225 0.41 -17.65 -3.75
CA ARG A 225 1.00 -16.33 -4.08
C ARG A 225 1.31 -16.22 -5.57
N ILE A 226 1.87 -17.27 -6.17
CA ILE A 226 2.10 -17.30 -7.62
C ILE A 226 0.77 -17.27 -8.38
N GLU A 227 -0.24 -18.00 -7.92
CA GLU A 227 -1.58 -17.97 -8.52
C GLU A 227 -2.21 -16.56 -8.45
N HIS A 228 -2.12 -15.90 -7.29
CA HIS A 228 -2.55 -14.50 -7.15
C HIS A 228 -1.88 -13.63 -8.20
N MET A 229 -0.54 -13.69 -8.31
CA MET A 229 0.20 -12.88 -9.28
C MET A 229 -0.10 -13.26 -10.73
N ARG A 230 -0.40 -14.54 -11.02
CA ARG A 230 -0.84 -14.97 -12.35
C ARG A 230 -2.15 -14.28 -12.73
N ARG A 231 -3.15 -14.32 -11.86
CA ARG A 231 -4.46 -13.70 -12.11
C ARG A 231 -4.33 -12.19 -12.36
N LEU A 232 -3.48 -11.51 -11.59
CA LEU A 232 -3.15 -10.10 -11.83
C LEU A 232 -2.45 -9.88 -13.17
N ARG A 233 -1.46 -10.72 -13.50
CA ARG A 233 -0.71 -10.65 -14.76
C ARG A 233 -1.61 -10.85 -15.98
N GLU A 234 -2.54 -11.80 -15.92
CA GLU A 234 -3.50 -12.05 -16.99
C GLU A 234 -4.49 -10.88 -17.16
N LEU A 235 -5.04 -10.36 -16.06
CA LEU A 235 -5.90 -9.19 -16.13
C LEU A 235 -5.15 -7.96 -16.67
N GLN A 236 -3.87 -7.81 -16.32
CA GLN A 236 -3.01 -6.77 -16.87
C GLN A 236 -2.70 -6.97 -18.36
N ASP A 237 -2.53 -8.21 -18.83
CA ASP A 237 -2.37 -8.50 -20.27
C ASP A 237 -3.64 -8.09 -21.04
N GLU A 238 -4.82 -8.35 -20.47
CA GLU A 238 -6.11 -8.02 -21.09
C GLU A 238 -6.38 -6.51 -21.11
N THR A 239 -6.31 -5.85 -19.96
CA THR A 239 -6.84 -4.48 -19.82
C THR A 239 -5.76 -3.43 -19.70
N LYS A 240 -4.52 -3.84 -19.38
CA LYS A 240 -3.36 -2.98 -19.14
C LYS A 240 -3.60 -1.89 -18.12
N GLY A 241 -4.58 -2.06 -17.21
CA GLY A 241 -5.16 -1.01 -16.38
C GLY A 241 -4.44 -0.71 -15.07
N PHE A 242 -3.58 -1.62 -14.60
CA PHE A 242 -2.81 -1.44 -13.38
C PHE A 242 -1.64 -0.48 -13.59
N THR A 243 -1.36 0.36 -12.59
CA THR A 243 -0.20 1.26 -12.55
C THR A 243 0.92 0.73 -11.65
N ALA A 244 0.56 -0.01 -10.60
CA ALA A 244 1.49 -0.50 -9.60
C ALA A 244 1.03 -1.80 -8.95
N PHE A 245 2.01 -2.60 -8.52
CA PHE A 245 1.81 -3.72 -7.60
C PHE A 245 2.42 -3.42 -6.24
N ILE A 246 1.70 -3.77 -5.18
CA ILE A 246 2.14 -3.57 -3.79
C ILE A 246 1.90 -4.86 -3.00
N CYS A 247 2.91 -5.37 -2.30
CA CYS A 247 2.74 -6.52 -1.41
C CYS A 247 3.22 -6.21 0.00
N TRP A 248 2.58 -6.81 1.00
CA TRP A 248 2.95 -6.64 2.40
C TRP A 248 2.64 -7.87 3.23
N THR A 249 3.32 -7.99 4.36
CA THR A 249 3.12 -9.10 5.29
C THR A 249 1.89 -8.83 6.16
N PHE A 250 1.12 -9.89 6.43
CA PHE A 250 0.05 -9.88 7.41
C PHE A 250 0.53 -9.40 8.80
N GLN A 251 -0.36 -8.73 9.52
CA GLN A 251 -0.14 -8.22 10.88
C GLN A 251 -1.20 -8.81 11.82
N ASN A 252 -0.77 -9.38 12.95
CA ASN A 252 -1.60 -10.28 13.75
C ASN A 252 -2.14 -9.67 15.07
N MET A 253 -2.11 -8.35 15.24
CA MET A 253 -2.63 -7.73 16.46
C MET A 253 -4.14 -7.46 16.36
N ASP A 254 -4.86 -7.74 17.46
CA ASP A 254 -6.28 -7.40 17.66
C ASP A 254 -7.23 -7.86 16.55
N ASN A 255 -7.04 -9.08 16.05
CA ASN A 255 -7.92 -9.73 15.07
C ASN A 255 -8.09 -11.23 15.35
N ALA A 256 -9.02 -11.88 14.64
CA ALA A 256 -9.35 -13.30 14.82
C ALA A 256 -8.20 -14.24 14.41
N MET A 257 -7.27 -13.73 13.60
CA MET A 257 -6.06 -14.44 13.16
C MET A 257 -4.83 -14.15 14.02
N SER A 258 -5.00 -13.62 15.23
CA SER A 258 -3.88 -13.27 16.12
C SER A 258 -2.95 -14.45 16.49
N HIS A 259 -3.48 -15.67 16.42
CA HIS A 259 -2.73 -16.91 16.60
C HIS A 259 -1.77 -17.25 15.43
N VAL A 260 -1.93 -16.62 14.27
CA VAL A 260 -1.09 -16.84 13.09
C VAL A 260 0.24 -16.11 13.29
N LYS A 261 1.35 -16.83 13.13
CA LYS A 261 2.70 -16.26 13.27
C LYS A 261 3.05 -15.38 12.07
N MET A 262 3.45 -14.14 12.33
CA MET A 262 3.93 -13.23 11.29
C MET A 262 5.24 -13.72 10.65
N VAL A 263 5.35 -13.49 9.35
CA VAL A 263 6.61 -13.65 8.61
C VAL A 263 7.43 -12.35 8.65
N GLY A 264 8.76 -12.45 8.64
CA GLY A 264 9.65 -11.30 8.73
C GLY A 264 10.17 -10.79 7.38
N ALA A 265 11.08 -9.81 7.45
CA ALA A 265 11.66 -9.12 6.31
C ALA A 265 12.30 -10.04 5.25
N HIS A 266 12.84 -11.19 5.64
CA HIS A 266 13.40 -12.17 4.70
C HIS A 266 12.33 -12.69 3.73
N GLU A 267 11.16 -13.09 4.24
CA GLU A 267 10.05 -13.57 3.42
C GLU A 267 9.42 -12.43 2.61
N TYR A 268 9.44 -11.21 3.16
CA TYR A 268 9.03 -10.01 2.43
C TYR A 268 9.89 -9.75 1.20
N LEU A 269 11.21 -9.61 1.37
CA LEU A 269 12.13 -9.32 0.26
C LEU A 269 12.09 -10.44 -0.80
N ARG A 270 11.93 -11.69 -0.36
CA ARG A 270 11.75 -12.86 -1.23
C ARG A 270 10.52 -12.76 -2.12
N THR A 271 9.36 -12.51 -1.51
CA THR A 271 8.08 -12.39 -2.23
C THR A 271 8.09 -11.14 -3.12
N GLN A 272 8.67 -10.04 -2.64
CA GLN A 272 8.78 -8.79 -3.38
C GLN A 272 9.63 -8.94 -4.65
N ALA A 273 10.79 -9.59 -4.54
CA ALA A 273 11.68 -9.85 -5.67
C ALA A 273 10.99 -10.73 -6.71
N ILE A 274 10.31 -11.79 -6.28
CA ILE A 274 9.60 -12.66 -7.24
C ILE A 274 8.43 -11.94 -7.90
N ALA A 275 7.75 -11.04 -7.19
CA ALA A 275 6.70 -10.23 -7.80
C ALA A 275 7.25 -9.34 -8.93
N ARG A 276 8.39 -8.68 -8.72
CA ARG A 276 9.06 -7.91 -9.79
C ARG A 276 9.44 -8.78 -10.99
N ILE A 277 9.98 -9.98 -10.74
CA ILE A 277 10.40 -10.89 -11.79
C ILE A 277 9.20 -11.43 -12.58
N TYR A 278 8.14 -11.81 -11.88
CA TYR A 278 7.01 -12.53 -12.45
C TYR A 278 5.97 -11.61 -13.11
N LEU A 279 5.68 -10.45 -12.51
CA LEU A 279 4.77 -9.44 -13.03
C LEU A 279 5.48 -8.56 -14.08
N ASP A 280 5.95 -9.18 -15.16
CA ASP A 280 6.72 -8.51 -16.22
C ASP A 280 5.96 -7.33 -16.87
N ASN A 281 4.63 -7.37 -16.84
CA ASN A 281 3.72 -6.35 -17.40
C ASN A 281 3.25 -5.29 -16.39
N PHE A 282 3.83 -5.26 -15.17
CA PHE A 282 3.69 -4.16 -14.22
C PHE A 282 4.93 -3.27 -14.25
N ASP A 283 4.72 -1.97 -14.48
CA ASP A 283 5.83 -1.02 -14.49
C ASP A 283 6.35 -0.76 -13.09
N ASN A 284 5.44 -0.55 -12.13
CA ASN A 284 5.81 -0.09 -10.80
C ASN A 284 5.56 -1.15 -9.74
N VAL A 285 6.51 -1.23 -8.82
CA VAL A 285 6.46 -2.08 -7.64
C VAL A 285 6.84 -1.22 -6.44
N GLN A 286 5.90 -1.14 -5.49
CA GLN A 286 5.99 -0.26 -4.34
C GLN A 286 6.53 -1.00 -3.11
N ALA A 287 7.46 -0.37 -2.39
CA ALA A 287 7.96 -0.84 -1.11
C ALA A 287 6.89 -0.77 -0.02
N SER A 288 6.86 -1.76 0.87
CA SER A 288 5.97 -1.78 2.05
C SER A 288 6.73 -1.43 3.33
N TRP A 289 7.32 -0.23 3.36
CA TRP A 289 8.05 0.22 4.55
C TRP A 289 7.15 0.40 5.78
N VAL A 290 5.83 0.46 5.60
CA VAL A 290 4.85 0.66 6.68
C VAL A 290 4.74 -0.58 7.55
N THR A 291 4.80 -1.77 6.93
CA THR A 291 4.81 -3.05 7.65
C THR A 291 6.23 -3.53 7.97
N GLN A 292 7.23 -3.13 7.18
CA GLN A 292 8.60 -3.64 7.29
C GLN A 292 9.63 -2.68 7.91
N GLY A 293 9.29 -1.40 8.02
CA GLY A 293 10.19 -0.32 8.43
C GLY A 293 11.01 0.28 7.30
N GLY A 294 11.46 1.53 7.49
CA GLY A 294 12.19 2.31 6.49
C GLY A 294 13.47 1.64 5.98
N LYS A 295 14.22 0.95 6.84
CA LYS A 295 15.44 0.23 6.45
C LYS A 295 15.16 -0.92 5.47
N ILE A 296 14.09 -1.68 5.71
CA ILE A 296 13.69 -2.75 4.79
C ILE A 296 13.09 -2.15 3.51
N GLY A 297 12.35 -1.05 3.62
CA GLY A 297 11.91 -0.27 2.45
C GLY A 297 13.08 0.15 1.56
N GLN A 298 14.14 0.70 2.15
CA GLN A 298 15.38 1.05 1.46
C GLN A 298 16.04 -0.16 0.79
N ILE A 299 16.21 -1.27 1.52
CA ILE A 299 16.77 -2.51 0.97
C ILE A 299 15.92 -3.01 -0.19
N SER A 300 14.59 -2.91 -0.11
CA SER A 300 13.68 -3.41 -1.17
C SER A 300 13.90 -2.76 -2.55
N LEU A 301 14.52 -1.58 -2.61
CA LEU A 301 14.89 -0.92 -3.87
C LEU A 301 15.88 -1.77 -4.69
N THR A 302 16.76 -2.53 -4.03
CA THR A 302 17.67 -3.50 -4.67
C THR A 302 17.06 -4.90 -4.82
N TYR A 303 15.78 -5.04 -4.47
CA TYR A 303 14.97 -6.25 -4.66
C TYR A 303 13.77 -5.99 -5.59
N GLY A 304 13.88 -4.99 -6.45
CA GLY A 304 12.94 -4.76 -7.54
C GLY A 304 11.97 -3.59 -7.35
N CYS A 305 11.90 -2.97 -6.17
CA CYS A 305 11.06 -1.79 -5.97
C CYS A 305 11.62 -0.56 -6.72
N ASN A 306 10.74 0.23 -7.32
CA ASN A 306 11.07 1.53 -7.93
C ASN A 306 10.26 2.69 -7.34
N ASP A 307 9.55 2.42 -6.25
CA ASP A 307 8.63 3.35 -5.61
C ASP A 307 8.63 3.10 -4.10
N MET A 308 8.86 4.15 -3.32
CA MET A 308 8.77 4.12 -1.86
C MET A 308 7.33 4.33 -1.37
N GLY A 309 6.38 4.53 -2.27
CA GLY A 309 4.97 4.64 -1.93
C GLY A 309 4.60 5.97 -1.32
N SER A 310 3.54 5.97 -0.52
CA SER A 310 3.00 7.19 0.06
C SER A 310 3.62 7.55 1.40
N LEU A 311 3.93 8.82 1.59
CA LEU A 311 4.04 9.44 2.92
C LEU A 311 2.67 9.41 3.60
N MET A 312 2.39 8.40 4.42
CA MET A 312 1.10 8.30 5.08
C MET A 312 1.04 9.18 6.33
N ILE A 313 0.43 10.36 6.15
CA ILE A 313 0.16 11.35 7.20
C ILE A 313 -0.74 10.76 8.30
N GLU A 314 -1.67 9.89 7.89
CA GLU A 314 -2.56 9.12 8.76
C GLU A 314 -2.67 7.70 8.21
N GLU A 315 -2.40 6.70 9.03
CA GLU A 315 -2.59 5.28 8.71
C GLU A 315 -3.21 4.61 9.93
N ASN A 316 -4.48 4.24 9.82
CA ASN A 316 -5.24 3.65 10.93
C ASN A 316 -5.42 2.14 10.79
N VAL A 317 -5.42 1.61 9.56
CA VAL A 317 -5.77 0.20 9.33
C VAL A 317 -4.64 -0.73 9.77
N VAL A 318 -3.44 -0.54 9.22
CA VAL A 318 -2.28 -1.37 9.62
C VAL A 318 -1.72 -0.97 10.97
N ARG A 319 -1.95 0.27 11.42
CA ARG A 319 -1.58 0.72 12.77
C ARG A 319 -2.35 -0.01 13.86
N LEU A 320 -3.67 -0.15 13.69
CA LEU A 320 -4.49 -0.95 14.61
C LEU A 320 -4.13 -2.43 14.55
N ALA A 321 -3.60 -2.90 13.41
CA ALA A 321 -3.05 -4.25 13.29
C ALA A 321 -1.61 -4.39 13.82
N GLY A 322 -1.00 -3.32 14.37
CA GLY A 322 0.30 -3.37 15.07
C GLY A 322 1.48 -2.68 14.37
N ALA A 323 1.32 -2.14 13.17
CA ALA A 323 2.39 -1.44 12.46
C ALA A 323 2.67 -0.06 13.08
N THR A 324 3.92 0.20 13.45
CA THR A 324 4.32 1.42 14.19
C THR A 324 5.23 2.36 13.40
N PHE A 325 5.67 1.97 12.20
CA PHE A 325 6.63 2.73 11.42
C PHE A 325 6.02 4.01 10.85
N ARG A 326 6.73 5.13 11.02
CA ARG A 326 6.43 6.44 10.43
C ARG A 326 7.68 6.98 9.75
N MET A 327 7.51 7.64 8.61
CA MET A 327 8.56 8.37 7.95
C MET A 327 8.01 9.67 7.38
N ASN A 328 8.75 10.75 7.57
CA ASN A 328 8.47 12.00 6.88
C ASN A 328 9.16 12.03 5.50
N GLU A 329 8.92 13.09 4.74
CA GLU A 329 9.43 13.19 3.37
C GLU A 329 10.97 13.27 3.34
N PHE A 330 11.56 13.97 4.31
CA PHE A 330 13.02 14.03 4.46
C PHE A 330 13.63 12.64 4.59
N GLU A 331 13.04 11.79 5.44
CA GLU A 331 13.51 10.42 5.66
C GLU A 331 13.37 9.55 4.42
N ILE A 332 12.23 9.61 3.72
CA ILE A 332 12.03 8.88 2.46
C ILE A 332 13.10 9.28 1.43
N ARG A 333 13.28 10.59 1.20
CA ARG A 333 14.26 11.11 0.23
C ARG A 333 15.69 10.74 0.63
N ARG A 334 16.03 10.81 1.93
CA ARG A 334 17.34 10.40 2.45
C ARG A 334 17.62 8.92 2.18
N LEU A 335 16.67 8.04 2.49
CA LEU A 335 16.83 6.59 2.28
C LEU A 335 17.01 6.25 0.80
N ILE A 336 16.26 6.91 -0.09
CA ILE A 336 16.40 6.75 -1.55
C ILE A 336 17.82 7.14 -2.00
N ARG A 337 18.33 8.28 -1.54
CA ARG A 337 19.70 8.75 -1.88
C ARG A 337 20.78 7.85 -1.34
N GLU A 338 20.66 7.43 -0.10
CA GLU A 338 21.62 6.51 0.53
C GLU A 338 21.62 5.13 -0.16
N ALA A 339 20.54 4.77 -0.85
CA ALA A 339 20.48 3.60 -1.72
C ALA A 339 21.05 3.84 -3.14
N GLY A 340 21.49 5.07 -3.45
CA GLY A 340 22.12 5.42 -4.73
C GLY A 340 21.16 5.93 -5.82
N TYR A 341 19.94 6.35 -5.46
CA TYR A 341 18.92 6.79 -6.42
C TYR A 341 18.53 8.27 -6.23
N GLU A 342 17.94 8.87 -7.27
CA GLU A 342 17.31 10.19 -7.24
C GLU A 342 15.87 10.08 -6.72
N PRO A 343 15.53 10.71 -5.57
CA PRO A 343 14.17 10.73 -5.08
C PRO A 343 13.30 11.74 -5.81
N ARG A 344 12.13 11.32 -6.28
CA ARG A 344 11.17 12.20 -6.98
C ARG A 344 9.73 12.00 -6.57
N ARG A 345 9.01 13.10 -6.33
CA ARG A 345 7.56 13.15 -6.17
C ARG A 345 6.89 12.75 -7.48
N ARG A 346 5.85 11.93 -7.39
CA ARG A 346 4.99 11.53 -8.51
C ARG A 346 3.51 11.79 -8.23
N ASN A 347 2.70 11.81 -9.30
CA ASN A 347 1.25 11.60 -9.19
C ASN A 347 0.91 10.08 -9.19
N PHE A 348 -0.39 9.76 -9.13
CA PHE A 348 -0.89 8.38 -9.25
C PHE A 348 -0.42 7.68 -10.53
N TYR A 349 -0.36 8.41 -11.63
CA TYR A 349 0.03 7.89 -12.94
C TYR A 349 1.54 7.70 -13.09
N TYR A 350 2.35 7.99 -12.06
CA TYR A 350 3.82 7.98 -12.08
C TYR A 350 4.47 9.08 -12.93
N ASP A 351 3.75 10.15 -13.26
CA ASP A 351 4.34 11.36 -13.83
C ASP A 351 5.05 12.14 -12.73
N LEU A 352 6.26 12.61 -13.02
CA LEU A 352 7.06 13.36 -12.06
C LEU A 352 6.48 14.74 -11.83
N LEU A 353 6.35 15.12 -10.56
CA LEU A 353 5.91 16.45 -10.17
C LEU A 353 7.07 17.44 -10.21
N LYS A 354 6.75 18.71 -10.42
CA LYS A 354 7.72 19.80 -10.30
C LYS A 354 8.04 20.03 -8.82
N GLU A 355 9.33 20.00 -8.49
CA GLU A 355 9.83 20.24 -7.14
C GLU A 355 10.56 21.59 -7.07
N PRO A 356 10.46 22.34 -5.95
CA PRO A 356 11.35 23.47 -5.69
C PRO A 356 12.82 23.02 -5.68
N ALA A 357 13.72 23.81 -6.26
CA ALA A 357 15.15 23.49 -6.30
C ALA A 357 15.78 23.38 -4.89
N ASP A 358 15.21 24.07 -3.90
CA ASP A 358 15.66 24.10 -2.51
C ASP A 358 14.87 23.15 -1.59
N LEU A 359 14.03 22.27 -2.14
CA LEU A 359 13.15 21.38 -1.36
C LEU A 359 13.94 20.57 -0.32
N ASP A 360 15.07 19.99 -0.70
CA ASP A 360 15.88 19.16 0.19
C ASP A 360 16.51 19.94 1.33
N ALA A 361 16.96 21.16 1.07
CA ALA A 361 17.51 22.03 2.10
C ALA A 361 16.42 22.40 3.12
N LYS A 362 15.22 22.78 2.64
CA LYS A 362 14.06 23.09 3.48
C LYS A 362 13.64 21.92 4.36
N LEU A 363 13.49 20.73 3.78
CA LEU A 363 13.13 19.51 4.50
C LEU A 363 14.18 19.15 5.56
N ALA A 364 15.48 19.33 5.27
CA ALA A 364 16.55 19.10 6.22
C ALA A 364 16.52 20.09 7.40
N GLU A 365 16.24 21.37 7.15
CA GLU A 365 16.09 22.38 8.19
C GLU A 365 14.87 22.12 9.07
N GLU A 366 13.73 21.77 8.47
CA GLU A 366 12.51 21.40 9.18
C GLU A 366 12.76 20.20 10.11
N PHE A 367 13.35 19.14 9.59
CA PHE A 367 13.69 17.94 10.38
C PHE A 367 14.60 18.25 11.57
N LYS A 368 15.61 19.13 11.38
CA LYS A 368 16.47 19.59 12.48
C LYS A 368 15.68 20.37 13.54
N ARG A 369 14.77 21.27 13.12
CA ARG A 369 13.93 22.05 14.03
C ARG A 369 13.00 21.15 14.85
N GLU A 370 12.37 20.15 14.23
CA GLU A 370 11.49 19.20 14.92
C GLU A 370 12.25 18.37 15.95
N ARG A 371 13.42 17.82 15.59
CA ARG A 371 14.27 17.10 16.54
C ARG A 371 14.67 17.96 17.74
N MET A 372 15.01 19.22 17.51
CA MET A 372 15.36 20.16 18.58
C MET A 372 14.17 20.49 19.49
N LYS A 373 12.95 20.57 18.95
CA LYS A 373 11.71 20.73 19.74
C LYS A 373 11.38 19.48 20.57
N GLY A 374 11.58 18.29 20.00
CA GLY A 374 11.42 17.01 20.71
C GLY A 374 12.40 16.89 21.88
N TYR A 375 13.67 17.22 21.65
CA TYR A 375 14.71 17.24 22.69
C TYR A 375 14.41 18.23 23.83
N LYS A 376 13.87 19.42 23.51
CA LYS A 376 13.43 20.40 24.52
C LYS A 376 12.19 19.94 25.31
N ARG A 377 11.34 19.08 24.75
CA ARG A 377 10.15 18.51 25.43
C ARG A 377 10.49 17.34 26.35
N THR A 378 11.56 16.58 26.08
CA THR A 378 11.95 15.41 26.88
C THR A 378 12.99 15.69 27.96
N GLY A 379 13.41 16.95 28.15
CA GLY A 379 14.19 17.36 29.32
C GLY A 379 15.56 16.69 29.52
N MET A 380 16.12 15.99 28.53
CA MET A 380 17.49 15.49 28.63
C MET A 380 18.43 16.60 28.14
N GLY A 381 19.11 17.25 29.09
CA GLY A 381 20.13 18.25 28.83
C GLY A 381 21.37 17.69 28.11
N ARG A 382 22.26 18.61 27.71
CA ARG A 382 23.52 18.37 27.00
C ARG A 382 24.36 17.26 27.66
N PRO A 383 25.17 16.51 26.90
CA PRO A 383 26.06 15.48 27.45
C PRO A 383 27.11 16.16 28.34
N GLY A 384 27.04 15.95 29.65
CA GLY A 384 28.00 16.54 30.58
C GLY A 384 27.69 16.50 32.08
N GLU A 385 26.50 16.10 32.51
CA GLU A 385 26.19 15.99 33.94
C GLU A 385 25.62 14.60 34.28
N LYS A 386 26.19 13.98 35.31
CA LYS A 386 25.77 12.67 35.82
C LYS A 386 24.34 12.77 36.35
N ASP A 387 23.48 11.89 35.85
CA ASP A 387 22.10 11.74 36.32
C ASP A 387 22.09 11.05 37.69
N PRO A 388 21.53 11.65 38.75
CA PRO A 388 21.44 11.06 40.07
C PRO A 388 20.10 10.35 40.25
N THR A 389 19.74 9.40 39.38
CA THR A 389 18.59 8.52 39.61
C THR A 389 18.82 7.12 39.01
N VAL A 390 19.77 6.40 39.60
CA VAL A 390 19.76 4.94 39.55
C VAL A 390 19.77 4.47 41.00
N GLU A 391 18.58 4.37 41.61
CA GLU A 391 18.44 3.58 42.82
C GLU A 391 18.32 2.11 42.42
N GLU A 392 19.26 1.35 42.95
CA GLU A 392 19.38 -0.09 42.91
C GLU A 392 18.16 -0.74 43.56
N HIS A 393 17.58 -1.73 42.89
CA HIS A 393 16.99 -2.86 43.62
C HIS A 393 17.49 -4.17 43.00
N ALA A 394 18.64 -4.60 43.50
CA ALA A 394 19.01 -6.00 43.55
C ALA A 394 18.59 -6.59 44.90
N THR A 395 17.77 -7.65 44.82
CA THR A 395 17.68 -8.84 45.70
C THR A 395 17.40 -8.71 47.20
N VAL A 396 16.47 -9.56 47.68
CA VAL A 396 16.47 -10.51 48.82
C VAL A 396 14.98 -10.83 49.07
N SER A 397 14.45 -12.06 49.17
CA SER A 397 14.93 -13.41 49.51
C SER A 397 14.08 -14.48 48.82
#